data_AF-A0A5C7UU89-F1
#
_entry.id   AF-A0A5C7UU89-F1
#
_cell.length_a   1.000
_cell.length_b   1.000
_cell.length_c   1.000
_cell.angle_alpha   90.00
_cell.angle_beta   90.00
_cell.angle_gamma   90.00
#
_symmetry.space_group_name_H-M   'P 1'
#
loop_
_entity.id
_entity.type
_entity.pdbx_description
1 polymer ?
#
loop_
_entity_poly.entity_id
_entity_poly.type
_entity_poly.pdbx_seq_one_letter_code
_entity_poly.pdbx_strand_id
1 'polypeptide(L)'
;KKIYYNWQTGKAEKCIFCYPRIEAGQPTVCSETCVGRIRYLGVLLYDADRIEEAASVTRDSELYQAQLDIFLDPNDPEVIRQAKLDGIADNWLEAARNSPVYKMAVDWKIALPLHPEYRTLPMVWYVPPLSPITSAANAGHLGVNGEIPDVSQLRIPVQYLANLLTAGDTGPVVRALERMLAMRAYQRGVHVDKVQNMAVLQQVGLSAHDVQDMYQVMAIANYEDRFVIPSTHREYAENAFDVRGGCGFSFGNGCSDGATSVSIFGSKKPRTIPIKAVV
;
A
#
# COMPACT_ATOMS: atom_id res chain seq x y z
N LYS A 1 7.83 -9.40 8.32
CA LYS A 1 8.76 -9.39 7.16
C LYS A 1 9.21 -10.82 6.86
N LYS A 2 9.18 -11.30 5.61
CA LYS A 2 9.71 -12.63 5.26
C LYS A 2 11.23 -12.57 5.14
N ILE A 3 11.91 -13.46 5.84
CA ILE A 3 13.36 -13.51 6.04
C ILE A 3 13.86 -14.84 5.50
N TYR A 4 15.01 -14.81 4.82
CA TYR A 4 15.70 -15.99 4.31
C TYR A 4 17.13 -16.01 4.84
N TYR A 5 17.60 -17.18 5.26
CA TYR A 5 18.97 -17.34 5.75
C TYR A 5 19.93 -17.61 4.58
N ASN A 6 20.98 -16.81 4.47
CA ASN A 6 22.08 -17.04 3.54
C ASN A 6 23.11 -17.93 4.24
N TRP A 7 23.12 -19.21 3.86
CA TRP A 7 23.99 -20.24 4.46
C TRP A 7 25.48 -20.03 4.17
N GLN A 8 25.83 -19.25 3.14
CA GLN A 8 27.21 -18.97 2.78
C GLN A 8 27.79 -17.81 3.61
N THR A 9 27.02 -16.73 3.76
CA THR A 9 27.46 -15.55 4.54
C THR A 9 27.19 -15.71 6.03
N GLY A 10 26.33 -16.66 6.40
CA GLY A 10 25.85 -16.86 7.77
C GLY A 10 24.89 -15.78 8.24
N LYS A 11 24.34 -14.95 7.33
CA LYS A 11 23.48 -13.80 7.67
C LYS A 11 22.06 -14.00 7.13
N ALA A 12 21.10 -13.42 7.83
CA ALA A 12 19.72 -13.38 7.37
C ALA A 12 19.50 -12.17 6.44
N GLU A 13 18.85 -12.41 5.32
CA GLU A 13 18.50 -11.41 4.31
C GLU A 13 16.99 -11.38 4.11
N LYS A 14 16.47 -10.28 3.55
CA LYS A 14 15.04 -10.07 3.39
C LYS A 14 14.74 -9.09 2.27
N CYS A 15 13.47 -9.04 1.86
CA CYS A 15 12.98 -7.95 1.02
C CYS A 15 13.33 -6.60 1.65
N ILE A 16 14.01 -5.74 0.87
CA ILE A 16 14.42 -4.40 1.26
C ILE A 16 13.47 -3.30 0.75
N PHE A 17 12.30 -3.70 0.22
CA PHE A 17 11.32 -2.82 -0.40
C PHE A 17 11.90 -1.92 -1.49
N CYS A 18 12.97 -2.38 -2.16
CA CYS A 18 13.73 -1.60 -3.13
C CYS A 18 14.02 -0.16 -2.64
N TYR A 19 14.41 0.01 -1.36
CA TYR A 19 14.63 1.35 -0.79
C TYR A 19 15.48 2.30 -1.66
N PRO A 20 16.54 1.86 -2.39
CA PRO A 20 17.30 2.78 -3.24
C PRO A 20 16.48 3.40 -4.38
N ARG A 21 15.41 2.72 -4.83
CA ARG A 21 14.46 3.23 -5.83
C ARG A 21 13.38 4.08 -5.18
N ILE A 22 12.81 3.61 -4.08
CA ILE A 22 11.75 4.32 -3.34
C ILE A 22 12.27 5.69 -2.86
N GLU A 23 13.50 5.77 -2.39
CA GLU A 23 14.14 7.03 -1.99
C GLU A 23 14.17 8.06 -3.13
N ALA A 24 14.25 7.61 -4.38
CA ALA A 24 14.23 8.45 -5.57
C ALA A 24 12.82 8.60 -6.19
N GLY A 25 11.75 8.21 -5.48
CA GLY A 25 10.37 8.29 -5.98
C GLY A 25 10.04 7.24 -7.05
N GLN A 26 10.83 6.18 -7.18
CA GLN A 26 10.61 5.12 -8.17
C GLN A 26 9.92 3.90 -7.55
N PRO A 27 9.09 3.16 -8.32
CA PRO A 27 8.47 1.93 -7.83
C PRO A 27 9.48 0.83 -7.52
N THR A 28 9.05 -0.09 -6.66
CA THR A 28 9.80 -1.34 -6.47
C THR A 28 9.86 -2.13 -7.77
N VAL A 29 10.93 -2.91 -7.96
CA VAL A 29 11.13 -3.71 -9.18
C VAL A 29 9.92 -4.60 -9.43
N CYS A 30 9.46 -5.32 -8.42
CA CYS A 30 8.34 -6.25 -8.57
C CYS A 30 6.98 -5.55 -8.77
N SER A 31 6.84 -4.26 -8.42
CA SER A 31 5.68 -3.44 -8.76
C SER A 31 5.73 -2.96 -10.21
N GLU A 32 6.86 -2.40 -10.64
CA GLU A 32 7.05 -1.87 -11.99
C GLU A 32 6.94 -2.96 -13.06
N THR A 33 7.55 -4.12 -12.81
CA THR A 33 7.56 -5.26 -13.73
C THR A 33 6.31 -6.13 -13.62
N CYS A 34 5.27 -5.69 -12.91
CA CYS A 34 4.04 -6.45 -12.76
C CYS A 34 3.22 -6.41 -14.05
N VAL A 35 3.36 -7.46 -14.87
CA VAL A 35 2.66 -7.61 -16.17
C VAL A 35 1.15 -7.48 -16.03
N GLY A 36 0.56 -8.07 -14.98
CA GLY A 36 -0.88 -8.02 -14.73
C GLY A 36 -1.38 -6.66 -14.22
N ARG A 37 -0.49 -5.70 -13.99
CA ARG A 37 -0.79 -4.34 -13.51
C ARG A 37 -1.55 -4.25 -12.18
N ILE A 38 -1.52 -5.30 -11.36
CA ILE A 38 -2.30 -5.44 -10.10
C ILE A 38 -1.64 -4.83 -8.86
N ARG A 39 -0.49 -4.15 -8.99
CA ARG A 39 0.26 -3.63 -7.85
C ARG A 39 0.16 -2.11 -7.80
N TYR A 40 -0.10 -1.61 -6.60
CA TYR A 40 -0.27 -0.20 -6.29
C TYR A 40 0.70 0.18 -5.16
N LEU A 41 1.28 1.36 -5.25
CA LEU A 41 2.15 1.93 -4.23
C LEU A 41 1.64 3.35 -3.92
N GLY A 42 1.47 3.63 -2.64
CA GLY A 42 0.95 4.88 -2.14
C GLY A 42 1.31 5.04 -0.67
N VAL A 43 1.33 6.29 -0.21
CA VAL A 43 1.63 6.63 1.19
C VAL A 43 0.41 6.33 2.08
N LEU A 44 0.67 5.87 3.29
CA LEU A 44 -0.32 5.79 4.37
C LEU A 44 0.28 6.51 5.58
N LEU A 45 -0.46 7.48 6.12
CA LEU A 45 -0.15 8.09 7.40
C LEU A 45 -0.73 7.19 8.50
N TYR A 46 0.04 6.92 9.55
CA TYR A 46 -0.41 6.10 10.66
C TYR A 46 0.12 6.64 11.98
N ASP A 47 -0.65 6.44 13.05
CA ASP A 47 -0.24 6.75 14.42
C ASP A 47 0.66 5.63 14.97
N ALA A 48 1.93 5.95 15.21
CA ALA A 48 2.92 5.00 15.70
C ALA A 48 2.71 4.64 17.18
N ASP A 49 2.15 5.54 17.99
CA ASP A 49 1.96 5.34 19.43
C ASP A 49 0.83 4.34 19.71
N ARG A 50 -0.11 4.20 18.77
CA ARG A 50 -1.25 3.28 18.86
C ARG A 50 -1.00 1.89 18.27
N ILE A 51 0.24 1.59 17.83
CA ILE A 51 0.59 0.29 17.24
C ILE A 51 0.38 -0.86 18.24
N GLU A 52 0.83 -0.70 19.48
CA GLU A 52 0.71 -1.74 20.50
C GLU A 52 -0.75 -2.00 20.84
N GLU A 53 -1.54 -0.93 21.01
CA GLU A 53 -2.99 -1.00 21.23
C GLU A 53 -3.68 -1.80 20.11
N ALA A 54 -3.43 -1.43 18.85
CA ALA A 54 -4.06 -2.10 17.70
C ALA A 54 -3.65 -3.57 17.56
N ALA A 55 -2.37 -3.89 17.81
CA ALA A 55 -1.87 -5.27 17.70
C ALA A 55 -2.29 -6.18 18.87
N SER A 56 -2.66 -5.60 20.02
CA SER A 56 -2.99 -6.32 21.27
C SER A 56 -4.48 -6.57 21.47
N VAL A 57 -5.36 -6.15 20.54
CA VAL A 57 -6.81 -6.41 20.59
C VAL A 57 -7.12 -7.89 20.83
N THR A 58 -8.06 -8.18 21.73
CA THR A 58 -8.29 -9.55 22.21
C THR A 58 -8.81 -10.50 21.14
N ARG A 59 -9.63 -10.01 20.21
CA ARG A 59 -10.27 -10.84 19.17
C ARG A 59 -9.55 -10.66 17.85
N ASP A 60 -9.10 -11.76 17.25
CA ASP A 60 -8.36 -11.71 15.98
C ASP A 60 -9.18 -11.11 14.84
N SER A 61 -10.50 -11.31 14.82
CA SER A 61 -11.42 -10.72 13.84
C SER A 61 -11.47 -9.19 13.87
N GLU A 62 -11.10 -8.58 15.00
CA GLU A 62 -11.13 -7.12 15.18
C GLU A 62 -9.81 -6.44 14.74
N LEU A 63 -8.73 -7.21 14.53
CA LEU A 63 -7.41 -6.68 14.16
C LEU A 63 -7.41 -5.93 12.83
N TYR A 64 -8.24 -6.35 11.87
CA TYR A 64 -8.39 -5.62 10.60
C TYR A 64 -8.92 -4.20 10.83
N GLN A 65 -9.97 -4.07 11.65
CA GLN A 65 -10.55 -2.76 11.95
C GLN A 65 -9.61 -1.94 12.82
N ALA A 66 -8.98 -2.55 13.83
CA ALA A 66 -7.99 -1.88 14.66
C ALA A 66 -6.81 -1.32 13.85
N GLN A 67 -6.36 -2.04 12.82
CA GLN A 67 -5.33 -1.53 11.90
C GLN A 67 -5.84 -0.38 11.02
N LEU A 68 -7.11 -0.40 10.60
CA LEU A 68 -7.69 0.76 9.89
C LEU A 68 -7.80 1.99 10.79
N ASP A 69 -8.12 1.80 12.08
CA ASP A 69 -8.35 2.89 13.03
C ASP A 69 -7.06 3.64 13.43
N ILE A 70 -5.89 3.10 13.10
CA ILE A 70 -4.60 3.79 13.24
C ILE A 70 -4.16 4.49 11.95
N PHE A 71 -4.81 4.24 10.81
CA PHE A 71 -4.55 4.99 9.59
C PHE A 71 -5.24 6.35 9.66
N LEU A 72 -4.49 7.39 9.34
CA LEU A 72 -4.91 8.78 9.49
C LEU A 72 -5.38 9.35 8.16
N ASP A 73 -6.42 10.19 8.20
CA ASP A 73 -6.94 10.86 7.02
C ASP A 73 -5.96 11.94 6.53
N PRO A 74 -5.38 11.81 5.33
CA PRO A 74 -4.43 12.79 4.80
C PRO A 74 -5.07 14.14 4.41
N ASN A 75 -6.40 14.23 4.41
CA ASN A 75 -7.15 15.47 4.15
C ASN A 75 -7.61 16.18 5.42
N ASP A 76 -7.54 15.54 6.59
CA ASP A 76 -7.91 16.14 7.86
C ASP A 76 -6.91 17.26 8.24
N PRO A 77 -7.36 18.52 8.42
CA PRO A 77 -6.50 19.63 8.83
C PRO A 77 -5.68 19.36 10.09
N GLU A 78 -6.22 18.59 11.04
CA GLU A 78 -5.53 18.29 12.30
C GLU A 78 -4.41 17.27 12.09
N VAL A 79 -4.66 16.22 11.29
CA VAL A 79 -3.63 15.26 10.86
C VAL A 79 -2.53 15.97 10.09
N ILE A 80 -2.87 16.88 9.17
CA ILE A 80 -1.90 17.66 8.40
C ILE A 80 -1.04 18.52 9.34
N ARG A 81 -1.66 19.18 10.32
CA ARG A 81 -0.96 20.01 11.31
C ARG A 81 0.01 19.16 12.14
N GLN A 82 -0.44 18.03 12.63
CA GLN A 82 0.37 17.12 13.44
C GLN A 82 1.51 16.50 12.63
N ALA A 83 1.25 16.01 11.42
CA ALA A 83 2.28 15.43 10.55
C ALA A 83 3.40 16.43 10.22
N LYS A 84 3.08 17.72 10.06
CA LYS A 84 4.10 18.77 9.90
C LYS A 84 4.95 18.97 11.16
N LEU A 85 4.35 18.89 12.35
CA LEU A 85 5.08 18.95 13.62
C LEU A 85 6.03 17.75 13.77
N ASP A 86 5.61 16.57 13.30
CA ASP A 86 6.38 15.34 13.33
C ASP A 86 7.45 15.26 12.22
N GLY A 87 7.59 16.32 11.41
CA GLY A 87 8.64 16.45 10.40
C GLY A 87 8.35 15.79 9.05
N ILE A 88 7.08 15.44 8.77
CA ILE A 88 6.67 14.92 7.46
C ILE A 88 6.67 16.06 6.43
N ALA A 89 7.41 15.86 5.33
CA ALA A 89 7.53 16.85 4.26
C ALA A 89 6.23 17.03 3.46
N ASP A 90 6.02 18.22 2.89
CA ASP A 90 4.79 18.55 2.16
C ASP A 90 4.53 17.63 0.95
N ASN A 91 5.57 17.17 0.25
CA ASN A 91 5.45 16.22 -0.85
C ASN A 91 4.94 14.84 -0.40
N TRP A 92 5.26 14.40 0.82
CA TRP A 92 4.73 13.17 1.41
C TRP A 92 3.25 13.31 1.78
N LEU A 93 2.84 14.48 2.27
CA LEU A 93 1.44 14.79 2.55
C LEU A 93 0.61 14.82 1.26
N GLU A 94 1.13 15.45 0.20
CA GLU A 94 0.48 15.45 -1.11
C GLU A 94 0.36 14.03 -1.69
N ALA A 95 1.43 13.24 -1.60
CA ALA A 95 1.40 11.84 -2.03
C ALA A 95 0.42 10.98 -1.20
N ALA A 96 0.24 11.28 0.09
CA ALA A 96 -0.73 10.61 0.94
C ALA A 96 -2.18 10.92 0.52
N ARG A 97 -2.49 12.18 0.18
CA ARG A 97 -3.83 12.59 -0.32
C ARG A 97 -4.20 11.91 -1.62
N ASN A 98 -3.22 11.70 -2.49
CA ASN A 98 -3.41 11.07 -3.79
C ASN A 98 -3.14 9.55 -3.75
N SER A 99 -3.00 8.95 -2.57
CA SER A 99 -2.57 7.56 -2.41
C SER A 99 -3.63 6.57 -2.93
N PRO A 100 -3.31 5.74 -3.96
CA PRO A 100 -4.22 4.69 -4.40
C PRO A 100 -4.42 3.62 -3.32
N VAL A 101 -3.43 3.43 -2.44
CA VAL A 101 -3.49 2.47 -1.34
C VAL A 101 -4.48 2.93 -0.27
N TYR A 102 -4.48 4.23 0.08
CA TYR A 102 -5.46 4.80 1.02
C TYR A 102 -6.88 4.64 0.48
N LYS A 103 -7.11 5.00 -0.79
CA LYS A 103 -8.41 4.82 -1.46
C LYS A 103 -8.89 3.37 -1.41
N MET A 104 -8.03 2.39 -1.71
CA MET A 104 -8.42 0.98 -1.72
C MET A 104 -8.68 0.39 -0.32
N ALA A 105 -7.87 0.78 0.68
CA ALA A 105 -7.94 0.21 2.02
C ALA A 105 -9.00 0.89 2.89
N VAL A 106 -9.03 2.24 2.89
CA VAL A 106 -9.83 3.05 3.81
C VAL A 106 -11.16 3.47 3.16
N ASP A 107 -11.12 4.14 2.00
CA ASP A 107 -12.32 4.71 1.38
C ASP A 107 -13.22 3.61 0.80
N TRP A 108 -12.67 2.80 -0.11
CA TRP A 108 -13.41 1.77 -0.83
C TRP A 108 -13.46 0.44 -0.08
N LYS A 109 -12.66 0.24 0.97
CA LYS A 109 -12.62 -0.99 1.79
C LYS A 109 -12.60 -2.28 0.95
N ILE A 110 -11.85 -2.26 -0.14
CA ILE A 110 -11.69 -3.41 -1.05
C ILE A 110 -10.36 -4.13 -0.85
N ALA A 111 -9.35 -3.45 -0.32
CA ALA A 111 -8.08 -4.06 0.06
C ALA A 111 -8.17 -4.53 1.52
N LEU A 112 -7.63 -5.73 1.78
CA LEU A 112 -7.64 -6.39 3.08
C LEU A 112 -6.21 -6.85 3.45
N PRO A 113 -5.83 -6.82 4.73
CA PRO A 113 -4.51 -7.28 5.17
C PRO A 113 -4.34 -8.78 4.95
N LEU A 114 -3.09 -9.25 4.79
CA LEU A 114 -2.80 -10.68 4.73
C LEU A 114 -2.53 -11.23 6.13
N HIS A 115 -3.32 -12.21 6.55
CA HIS A 115 -3.23 -12.84 7.88
C HIS A 115 -3.10 -11.82 9.03
N PRO A 116 -4.12 -10.96 9.26
CA PRO A 116 -4.08 -9.99 10.35
C PRO A 116 -3.88 -10.63 11.74
N GLU A 117 -4.32 -11.89 11.93
CA GLU A 117 -4.18 -12.68 13.16
C GLU A 117 -2.72 -12.89 13.61
N TYR A 118 -1.73 -12.67 12.74
CA TYR A 118 -0.32 -12.67 13.14
C TYR A 118 0.09 -11.44 13.94
N ARG A 119 -0.79 -10.44 14.09
CA ARG A 119 -0.60 -9.25 14.95
C ARG A 119 0.64 -8.43 14.59
N THR A 120 1.11 -8.53 13.35
CA THR A 120 2.26 -7.77 12.85
C THR A 120 1.89 -6.46 12.16
N LEU A 121 0.59 -6.12 12.10
CA LEU A 121 0.03 -5.00 11.34
C LEU A 121 0.62 -4.89 9.91
N PRO A 122 0.34 -5.86 9.03
CA PRO A 122 0.99 -5.94 7.72
C PRO A 122 0.65 -4.72 6.85
N MET A 123 1.64 -4.16 6.15
CA MET A 123 1.48 -3.00 5.26
C MET A 123 1.38 -3.36 3.77
N VAL A 124 1.24 -4.65 3.44
CA VAL A 124 0.96 -5.12 2.08
C VAL A 124 -0.40 -5.80 2.10
N TRP A 125 -1.35 -5.20 1.40
CA TRP A 125 -2.76 -5.57 1.41
C TRP A 125 -3.18 -6.12 0.04
N TYR A 126 -4.28 -6.87 0.03
CA TYR A 126 -4.76 -7.63 -1.13
C TYR A 126 -6.22 -7.36 -1.38
N VAL A 127 -6.58 -7.18 -2.65
CA VAL A 127 -7.97 -7.18 -3.10
C VAL A 127 -8.37 -8.64 -3.36
N PRO A 128 -9.45 -9.16 -2.76
CA PRO A 128 -9.86 -10.55 -2.97
C PRO A 128 -10.27 -10.78 -4.43
N PRO A 129 -9.95 -11.94 -5.03
CA PRO A 129 -10.26 -12.20 -6.43
C PRO A 129 -11.74 -12.51 -6.64
N LEU A 130 -12.33 -11.96 -7.70
CA LEU A 130 -13.58 -12.49 -8.24
C LEU A 130 -13.30 -13.86 -8.89
N SER A 131 -14.28 -14.76 -8.83
CA SER A 131 -14.21 -16.05 -9.51
C SER A 131 -15.44 -16.28 -10.38
N PRO A 132 -15.37 -17.19 -11.38
CA PRO A 132 -16.57 -17.56 -12.12
C PRO A 132 -17.65 -18.08 -11.20
N ILE A 133 -18.91 -17.87 -11.58
CA ILE A 133 -20.04 -18.52 -10.91
C ILE A 133 -19.94 -20.04 -11.09
N THR A 134 -20.43 -20.78 -10.10
CA THR A 134 -20.47 -22.24 -10.17
C THR A 134 -21.30 -22.73 -11.36
N SER A 135 -20.96 -23.90 -11.90
CA SER A 135 -21.67 -24.52 -13.03
C SER A 135 -23.17 -24.73 -12.77
N ALA A 136 -23.58 -24.85 -11.50
CA ALA A 136 -24.98 -24.96 -11.10
C ALA A 136 -25.79 -23.65 -11.33
N ALA A 137 -25.20 -22.48 -11.13
CA ALA A 137 -25.85 -21.18 -11.41
C ALA A 137 -25.95 -20.89 -12.92
N ASN A 138 -25.04 -21.44 -13.73
CA ASN A 138 -25.07 -21.33 -15.21
C ASN A 138 -26.26 -22.07 -15.85
N ALA A 139 -26.91 -23.00 -15.14
CA ALA A 139 -28.04 -23.77 -15.65
C ALA A 139 -29.39 -23.01 -15.67
N GLY A 140 -29.36 -21.67 -15.50
CA GLY A 140 -30.54 -20.80 -15.65
C GLY A 140 -31.07 -20.18 -14.36
N HIS A 141 -30.35 -20.32 -13.24
CA HIS A 141 -30.71 -19.73 -11.96
C HIS A 141 -29.55 -18.88 -11.43
N LEU A 142 -29.30 -17.74 -12.07
CA LEU A 142 -28.50 -16.68 -11.47
C LEU A 142 -29.26 -16.20 -10.24
N GLY A 143 -28.74 -16.50 -9.05
CA GLY A 143 -29.18 -15.81 -7.84
C GLY A 143 -28.74 -14.36 -7.95
N VAL A 144 -29.69 -13.48 -8.23
CA VAL A 144 -29.46 -12.04 -8.19
C VAL A 144 -29.69 -11.59 -6.76
N ASN A 145 -28.66 -11.00 -6.14
CA ASN A 145 -28.84 -10.27 -4.89
C ASN A 145 -29.17 -8.82 -5.25
N GLY A 146 -30.46 -8.56 -5.52
CA GLY A 146 -30.91 -7.29 -6.09
C GLY A 146 -30.38 -7.10 -7.51
N GLU A 147 -29.55 -6.07 -7.72
CA GLU A 147 -29.01 -5.70 -9.04
C GLU A 147 -27.67 -6.37 -9.36
N ILE A 148 -27.09 -7.12 -8.42
CA ILE A 148 -25.73 -7.68 -8.50
C ILE A 148 -25.79 -9.22 -8.36
N PRO A 149 -24.92 -9.98 -9.05
CA PRO A 149 -24.80 -11.42 -8.82
C PRO A 149 -24.48 -11.72 -7.35
N ASP A 150 -25.12 -12.75 -6.79
CA ASP A 150 -24.86 -13.19 -5.42
C ASP A 150 -23.43 -13.71 -5.26
N VAL A 151 -22.67 -13.07 -4.36
CA VAL A 151 -21.29 -13.43 -4.01
C VAL A 151 -21.20 -14.85 -3.45
N SER A 152 -22.26 -15.37 -2.83
CA SER A 152 -22.31 -16.73 -2.30
C SER A 152 -22.20 -17.80 -3.39
N GLN A 153 -22.54 -17.47 -4.64
CA GLN A 153 -22.54 -18.38 -5.79
C GLN A 153 -21.19 -18.45 -6.53
N LEU A 154 -20.21 -17.65 -6.10
CA LEU A 154 -18.85 -17.67 -6.64
C LEU A 154 -18.18 -19.01 -6.34
N ARG A 155 -17.36 -19.49 -7.30
CA ARG A 155 -16.69 -20.79 -7.19
C ARG A 155 -15.70 -20.85 -6.02
N ILE A 156 -14.99 -19.76 -5.72
CA ILE A 156 -14.08 -19.69 -4.57
C ILE A 156 -14.91 -19.48 -3.31
N PRO A 157 -14.83 -20.39 -2.31
CA PRO A 157 -15.56 -20.22 -1.06
C PRO A 157 -15.14 -18.93 -0.33
N VAL A 158 -16.10 -18.10 0.05
CA VAL A 158 -15.84 -16.85 0.79
C VAL A 158 -15.10 -17.12 2.09
N GLN A 159 -15.43 -18.21 2.79
CA GLN A 159 -14.75 -18.59 4.02
C GLN A 159 -13.24 -18.84 3.83
N TYR A 160 -12.83 -19.37 2.67
CA TYR A 160 -11.41 -19.56 2.37
C TYR A 160 -10.67 -18.23 2.30
N LEU A 161 -11.27 -17.24 1.64
CA LEU A 161 -10.71 -15.88 1.55
C LEU A 161 -10.71 -15.19 2.92
N ALA A 162 -11.76 -15.40 3.72
CA ALA A 162 -11.86 -14.83 5.06
C ALA A 162 -10.76 -15.35 5.99
N ASN A 163 -10.47 -16.66 5.94
CA ASN A 163 -9.37 -17.26 6.69
C ASN A 163 -7.99 -16.70 6.29
N LEU A 164 -7.86 -16.17 5.07
CA LEU A 164 -6.59 -15.61 4.56
C LEU A 164 -6.45 -14.11 4.86
N LEU A 165 -7.54 -13.36 4.82
CA LEU A 165 -7.51 -11.89 4.75
C LEU A 165 -8.12 -11.18 5.96
N THR A 166 -8.94 -11.86 6.76
CA THR A 166 -9.78 -11.22 7.78
C THR A 166 -9.93 -12.09 9.04
N ALA A 167 -8.96 -12.96 9.31
CA ALA A 167 -8.98 -13.88 10.46
C ALA A 167 -10.28 -14.70 10.58
N GLY A 168 -10.88 -15.07 9.44
CA GLY A 168 -12.10 -15.88 9.37
C GLY A 168 -13.42 -15.11 9.29
N ASP A 169 -13.41 -13.78 9.43
CA ASP A 169 -14.62 -12.94 9.27
C ASP A 169 -14.97 -12.75 7.78
N THR A 170 -16.11 -13.27 7.36
CA THR A 170 -16.56 -13.18 5.96
C THR A 170 -17.10 -11.80 5.60
N GLY A 171 -17.53 -10.99 6.56
CA GLY A 171 -18.19 -9.70 6.33
C GLY A 171 -17.38 -8.74 5.45
N PRO A 172 -16.12 -8.41 5.80
CA PRO A 172 -15.31 -7.51 5.00
C PRO A 172 -14.98 -8.07 3.60
N VAL A 173 -14.84 -9.39 3.47
CA VAL A 173 -14.59 -10.05 2.18
C VAL A 173 -15.80 -9.95 1.27
N VAL A 174 -17.00 -10.24 1.77
CA VAL A 174 -18.25 -10.11 1.00
C VAL A 174 -18.41 -8.67 0.53
N ARG A 175 -18.25 -7.70 1.44
CA ARG A 175 -18.31 -6.27 1.11
C ARG A 175 -17.36 -5.88 -0.02
N ALA A 176 -16.10 -6.34 0.03
CA ALA A 176 -15.11 -6.05 -1.01
C ALA A 176 -15.52 -6.66 -2.37
N LEU A 177 -16.01 -7.90 -2.37
CA LEU A 177 -16.48 -8.59 -3.57
C LEU A 177 -17.72 -7.93 -4.17
N GLU A 178 -18.71 -7.58 -3.35
CA GLU A 178 -19.92 -6.86 -3.78
C GLU A 178 -19.59 -5.50 -4.39
N ARG A 179 -18.69 -4.72 -3.78
CA ARG A 179 -18.25 -3.43 -4.32
C ARG A 179 -17.58 -3.55 -5.69
N MET A 180 -16.77 -4.59 -5.91
CA MET A 180 -16.18 -4.84 -7.23
C MET A 180 -17.21 -5.29 -8.27
N LEU A 181 -18.18 -6.13 -7.88
CA LEU A 181 -19.28 -6.52 -8.77
C LEU A 181 -20.19 -5.34 -9.09
N ALA A 182 -20.46 -4.45 -8.12
CA ALA A 182 -21.21 -3.22 -8.30
C ALA A 182 -20.53 -2.30 -9.33
N MET A 183 -19.21 -2.10 -9.21
CA MET A 183 -18.44 -1.35 -10.21
C MET A 183 -18.60 -1.94 -11.61
N ARG A 184 -18.49 -3.27 -11.75
CA ARG A 184 -18.66 -3.95 -13.06
C ARG A 184 -20.07 -3.79 -13.62
N ALA A 185 -21.09 -3.96 -12.80
CA ALA A 185 -22.49 -3.83 -13.21
C ALA A 185 -22.82 -2.39 -13.62
N TYR A 186 -22.40 -1.39 -12.82
CA TYR A 186 -22.56 0.02 -13.14
C TYR A 186 -21.84 0.40 -14.44
N GLN A 187 -20.57 0.00 -14.60
CA GLN A 187 -19.82 0.32 -15.81
C GLN A 187 -20.39 -0.36 -17.06
N ARG A 188 -20.94 -1.56 -16.93
CA ARG A 188 -21.68 -2.20 -18.03
C ARG A 188 -22.91 -1.37 -18.40
N GLY A 189 -23.73 -0.96 -17.43
CA GLY A 189 -24.91 -0.15 -17.69
C GLY A 189 -24.57 1.16 -18.40
N VAL A 190 -23.49 1.83 -17.98
CA VAL A 190 -23.01 3.07 -18.61
C VAL A 190 -22.51 2.84 -20.05
N HIS A 191 -21.71 1.79 -20.28
CA HIS A 191 -21.06 1.58 -21.57
C HIS A 191 -21.95 0.90 -22.61
N VAL A 192 -22.76 -0.08 -22.19
CA VAL A 192 -23.60 -0.91 -23.06
C VAL A 192 -25.01 -0.33 -23.15
N ASP A 193 -25.69 -0.25 -22.02
CA ASP A 193 -27.11 0.10 -21.96
C ASP A 193 -27.35 1.63 -21.99
N LYS A 194 -26.28 2.42 -21.85
CA LYS A 194 -26.27 3.89 -21.77
C LYS A 194 -27.14 4.44 -20.63
N VAL A 195 -27.25 3.68 -19.53
CA VAL A 195 -28.02 4.05 -18.34
C VAL A 195 -27.13 4.06 -17.11
N GLN A 196 -27.23 5.11 -16.30
CA GLN A 196 -26.60 5.18 -14.98
C GLN A 196 -27.53 4.52 -13.95
N ASN A 197 -27.34 3.22 -13.72
CA ASN A 197 -28.09 2.50 -12.70
C ASN A 197 -27.53 2.81 -11.30
N MET A 198 -28.10 3.83 -10.65
CA MET A 198 -27.68 4.25 -9.31
C MET A 198 -28.10 3.27 -8.20
N ALA A 199 -29.06 2.37 -8.45
CA ALA A 199 -29.52 1.40 -7.46
C ALA A 199 -28.41 0.41 -7.08
N VAL A 200 -27.61 -0.02 -8.06
CA VAL A 200 -26.41 -0.86 -7.87
C VAL A 200 -25.43 -0.23 -6.88
N LEU A 201 -25.24 1.09 -6.98
CA LEU A 201 -24.28 1.83 -6.16
C LEU A 201 -24.81 2.06 -4.73
N GLN A 202 -26.09 2.38 -4.62
CA GLN A 202 -26.77 2.54 -3.33
C GLN A 202 -26.74 1.25 -2.50
N GLN A 203 -26.86 0.09 -3.14
CA GLN A 203 -26.79 -1.22 -2.48
C GLN A 203 -25.47 -1.45 -1.72
N VAL A 204 -24.35 -0.96 -2.25
CA VAL A 204 -23.01 -1.16 -1.67
C VAL A 204 -22.42 0.07 -0.96
N GLY A 205 -23.22 1.14 -0.89
CA GLY A 205 -22.84 2.41 -0.27
C GLY A 205 -21.68 3.10 -0.98
N LEU A 206 -21.66 3.07 -2.32
CA LEU A 206 -20.68 3.81 -3.14
C LEU A 206 -21.38 4.95 -3.89
N SER A 207 -20.67 6.04 -4.13
CA SER A 207 -21.13 7.11 -5.01
C SER A 207 -20.72 6.85 -6.46
N ALA A 208 -21.34 7.57 -7.42
CA ALA A 208 -20.90 7.53 -8.81
C ALA A 208 -19.45 8.02 -8.97
N HIS A 209 -19.03 8.99 -8.16
CA HIS A 209 -17.65 9.47 -8.13
C HIS A 209 -16.69 8.37 -7.66
N ASP A 210 -17.02 7.66 -6.57
CA ASP A 210 -16.18 6.56 -6.07
C ASP A 210 -16.00 5.48 -7.12
N VAL A 211 -17.06 5.10 -7.83
CA VAL A 211 -16.99 4.07 -8.87
C VAL A 211 -16.24 4.53 -10.13
N GLN A 212 -16.32 5.82 -10.47
CA GLN A 212 -15.51 6.39 -11.54
C GLN A 212 -14.03 6.39 -11.17
N ASP A 213 -13.68 6.81 -9.96
CA ASP A 213 -12.32 6.76 -9.44
C ASP A 213 -11.78 5.33 -9.33
N MET A 214 -12.60 4.39 -8.82
CA MET A 214 -12.27 2.98 -8.78
C MET A 214 -11.98 2.44 -10.18
N TYR A 215 -12.80 2.80 -11.18
CA TYR A 215 -12.58 2.39 -12.56
C TYR A 215 -11.31 3.00 -13.16
N GLN A 216 -11.04 4.28 -12.91
CA GLN A 216 -9.80 4.93 -13.35
C GLN A 216 -8.57 4.22 -12.75
N VAL A 217 -8.56 3.99 -11.44
CA VAL A 217 -7.41 3.41 -10.74
C VAL A 217 -7.25 1.89 -11.00
N MET A 218 -8.35 1.15 -11.07
CA MET A 218 -8.32 -0.32 -11.17
C MET A 218 -8.39 -0.86 -12.59
N ALA A 219 -9.17 -0.22 -13.48
CA ALA A 219 -9.38 -0.72 -14.84
C ALA A 219 -8.46 -0.03 -15.86
N ILE A 220 -8.40 1.31 -15.88
CA ILE A 220 -7.47 2.05 -16.75
C ILE A 220 -6.04 1.91 -16.22
N ALA A 221 -5.89 2.13 -14.91
CA ALA A 221 -4.72 1.83 -14.10
C ALA A 221 -3.43 2.45 -14.66
N ASN A 222 -3.48 3.74 -15.03
CA ASN A 222 -2.32 4.46 -15.57
C ASN A 222 -1.11 4.35 -14.63
N TYR A 223 0.09 4.58 -15.16
CA TYR A 223 1.31 4.37 -14.39
C TYR A 223 1.36 5.29 -13.16
N GLU A 224 1.01 6.56 -13.36
CA GLU A 224 0.91 7.62 -12.37
C GLU A 224 -0.19 7.36 -11.31
N ASP A 225 -1.30 6.73 -11.70
CA ASP A 225 -2.38 6.37 -10.77
C ASP A 225 -2.01 5.18 -9.88
N ARG A 226 -1.13 4.28 -10.38
CA ARG A 226 -0.70 3.09 -9.65
C ARG A 226 0.43 3.36 -8.67
N PHE A 227 1.32 4.28 -8.98
CA PHE A 227 2.56 4.49 -8.24
C PHE A 227 2.69 5.95 -7.81
N VAL A 228 2.15 6.28 -6.65
CA VAL A 228 2.26 7.59 -6.01
C VAL A 228 3.31 7.51 -4.92
N ILE A 229 4.56 7.77 -5.31
CA ILE A 229 5.74 7.54 -4.46
C ILE A 229 6.51 8.86 -4.35
N PRO A 230 6.52 9.53 -3.18
CA PRO A 230 7.28 10.75 -2.99
C PRO A 230 8.77 10.44 -2.94
N SER A 231 9.61 11.40 -3.32
CA SER A 231 11.04 11.33 -3.07
C SER A 231 11.33 11.43 -1.58
N THR A 232 12.35 10.71 -1.12
CA THR A 232 12.85 10.83 0.25
C THR A 232 13.93 11.91 0.29
N HIS A 233 13.79 12.85 1.20
CA HIS A 233 14.72 13.95 1.37
C HIS A 233 15.95 13.50 2.19
N ARG A 234 16.91 12.79 1.55
CA ARG A 234 18.15 12.33 2.19
C ARG A 234 19.03 13.48 2.70
N GLU A 235 18.85 14.67 2.16
CA GLU A 235 19.53 15.90 2.56
C GLU A 235 19.27 16.34 4.00
N TYR A 236 18.18 15.89 4.64
CA TYR A 236 17.92 16.22 6.05
C TYR A 236 18.77 15.41 7.02
N ALA A 237 19.24 14.22 6.62
CA ALA A 237 19.99 13.31 7.48
C ALA A 237 21.48 13.23 7.13
N GLU A 238 21.86 13.54 5.88
CA GLU A 238 23.22 13.44 5.37
C GLU A 238 23.63 14.74 4.63
N ASN A 239 24.92 15.07 4.62
CA ASN A 239 25.42 16.13 3.74
C ASN A 239 25.38 15.65 2.28
N ALA A 240 24.26 15.92 1.61
CA ALA A 240 24.02 15.48 0.25
C ALA A 240 25.10 15.94 -0.75
N PHE A 241 25.74 17.10 -0.53
CA PHE A 241 26.82 17.59 -1.39
C PHE A 241 28.09 16.74 -1.27
N ASP A 242 28.48 16.38 -0.04
CA ASP A 242 29.64 15.53 0.20
C ASP A 242 29.40 14.12 -0.35
N VAL A 243 28.22 13.55 -0.10
CA VAL A 243 27.81 12.22 -0.58
C VAL A 243 27.73 12.18 -2.09
N ARG A 244 27.18 13.20 -2.76
CA ARG A 244 27.08 13.27 -4.23
C ARG A 244 28.45 13.23 -4.91
N GLY A 245 29.46 13.89 -4.35
CA GLY A 245 30.79 13.95 -4.95
C GLY A 245 31.73 12.79 -4.54
N GLY A 246 31.43 12.09 -3.44
CA GLY A 246 32.30 11.05 -2.88
C GLY A 246 31.74 9.62 -2.96
N CYS A 247 30.43 9.45 -2.88
CA CYS A 247 29.84 8.11 -2.81
C CYS A 247 29.85 7.41 -4.18
N GLY A 248 30.24 6.13 -4.19
CA GLY A 248 30.47 5.32 -5.39
C GLY A 248 31.94 4.96 -5.62
N PHE A 249 32.88 5.74 -5.08
CA PHE A 249 34.31 5.46 -5.12
C PHE A 249 34.73 4.50 -3.98
N SER A 250 34.56 3.20 -4.19
CA SER A 250 34.80 2.15 -3.19
C SER A 250 36.27 1.71 -3.07
N PHE A 251 37.22 2.65 -3.03
CA PHE A 251 38.65 2.36 -2.79
C PHE A 251 38.98 1.96 -1.34
N GLY A 252 37.97 1.73 -0.49
CA GLY A 252 38.05 1.51 0.95
C GLY A 252 36.68 1.73 1.61
N ASN A 253 36.62 2.47 2.73
CA ASN A 253 35.35 2.95 3.33
C ASN A 253 34.69 4.02 2.43
N GLY A 254 34.12 3.62 1.29
CA GLY A 254 33.69 4.54 0.24
C GLY A 254 32.56 5.52 0.63
N CYS A 255 31.48 5.01 1.23
CA CYS A 255 30.33 5.83 1.69
C CYS A 255 30.01 5.59 3.17
N SER A 256 30.93 5.01 3.93
CA SER A 256 30.70 4.63 5.33
C SER A 256 31.86 5.10 6.19
N ASP A 257 31.80 6.38 6.53
CA ASP A 257 32.83 7.06 7.30
C ASP A 257 32.84 6.68 8.80
N GLY A 258 31.91 5.83 9.23
CA GLY A 258 31.71 5.49 10.63
C GLY A 258 31.23 6.67 11.48
N ALA A 259 30.69 6.37 12.67
CA ALA A 259 30.17 7.39 13.59
C ALA A 259 31.31 8.19 14.26
N THR A 260 32.49 7.59 14.42
CA THR A 260 33.66 8.21 15.06
C THR A 260 34.61 8.83 14.03
N SER A 261 35.31 9.88 14.44
CA SER A 261 36.35 10.53 13.61
C SER A 261 37.66 9.73 13.54
N VAL A 262 37.87 8.81 14.49
CA VAL A 262 39.09 8.01 14.62
C VAL A 262 38.99 6.75 13.74
N SER A 263 40.01 6.54 12.91
CA SER A 263 40.20 5.32 12.11
C SER A 263 41.38 4.52 12.68
N ILE A 264 41.18 3.22 12.91
CA ILE A 264 42.25 2.30 13.35
C ILE A 264 43.37 2.22 12.28
N PHE A 265 43.03 2.45 11.02
CA PHE A 265 43.96 2.40 9.90
C PHE A 265 44.67 3.74 9.62
N GLY A 266 44.47 4.75 10.46
CA GLY A 266 45.12 6.06 10.31
C GLY A 266 44.65 6.88 9.10
N SER A 267 43.65 6.40 8.36
CA SER A 267 43.06 7.10 7.22
C SER A 267 42.23 8.31 7.68
N LYS A 268 42.47 9.47 7.07
CA LYS A 268 41.60 10.64 7.22
C LYS A 268 40.35 10.42 6.36
N LYS A 269 39.17 10.79 6.86
CA LYS A 269 37.92 10.76 6.07
C LYS A 269 38.14 11.55 4.77
N PRO A 270 37.89 10.97 3.58
CA PRO A 270 38.04 11.67 2.32
C PRO A 270 37.04 12.83 2.30
N ARG A 271 37.51 14.06 2.49
CA ARG A 271 36.69 15.26 2.32
C ARG A 271 36.61 15.57 0.84
N THR A 272 35.42 15.53 0.28
CA THR A 272 35.16 15.89 -1.12
C THR A 272 35.40 17.38 -1.40
N ILE A 273 35.36 18.23 -0.36
CA ILE A 273 35.68 19.66 -0.44
C ILE A 273 36.99 19.94 0.33
N PRO A 274 38.16 19.95 -0.34
CA PRO A 274 39.45 20.18 0.32
C PRO A 274 39.77 21.66 0.60
N ILE A 275 38.85 22.59 0.38
CA ILE A 275 39.15 24.02 0.50
C ILE A 275 38.52 24.56 1.79
N LYS A 276 39.36 24.89 2.79
CA LYS A 276 38.95 25.80 3.86
C LYS A 276 38.44 27.07 3.18
N ALA A 277 37.19 27.44 3.40
CA ALA A 277 36.73 28.78 3.04
C ALA A 277 37.63 29.77 3.80
N VAL A 278 38.54 30.39 3.07
CA VAL A 278 39.34 31.50 3.58
C VAL A 278 38.37 32.67 3.63
N VAL A 279 37.95 33.04 4.84
CA VAL A 279 37.32 34.34 5.09
C VAL A 279 38.41 35.39 5.07
#